data_AF-A0AAD0WB67-F1
#
_entry.id   AF-A0AAD0WB67-F1
#
_cell.length_a   1.000
_cell.length_b   1.000
_cell.length_c   1.000
_cell.angle_alpha   90.00
_cell.angle_beta   90.00
_cell.angle_gamma   90.00
#
_symmetry.space_group_name_H-M   'P 1'
#
loop_
_entity.id
_entity.type
_entity.pdbx_description
1 polymer ?
#
loop_
_entity_poly.entity_id
_entity_poly.type
_entity_poly.pdbx_seq_one_letter_code
_entity_poly.pdbx_strand_id
1 'polypeptide(L)'
;MSKLTEQHVAEYLKAHPDFLINNPDVLATLELQQQTAAATSLVHIQQRQLREHNTLLKNKIEQLVAQAKENELIHRLFSECHRQLWTNYDFKTLANNLRNIICTNPLINECQLVKYEKKYDDLIAHRLQNDGIYLGRVNQQERDLLFSESTQSTALYLIGNSNHPVAILAFGSDDVNHFEPAKDSFFVLEFVRSLQLRLLELA
;
A
#
# COMPACT_ATOMS: atom_id res chain seq x y z
N MET A 1 -64.32 -5.44 -9.38
CA MET A 1 -62.95 -5.41 -8.84
C MET A 1 -62.99 -5.93 -7.42
N SER A 2 -62.36 -7.08 -7.15
CA SER A 2 -62.46 -7.79 -5.88
C SER A 2 -61.94 -6.91 -4.74
N LYS A 3 -62.77 -6.66 -3.72
CA LYS A 3 -62.37 -5.91 -2.53
C LYS A 3 -61.39 -6.77 -1.75
N LEU A 4 -60.10 -6.40 -1.76
CA LEU A 4 -59.10 -7.01 -0.91
C LEU A 4 -59.52 -6.77 0.55
N THR A 5 -59.92 -7.83 1.25
CA THR A 5 -60.23 -7.77 2.68
C THR A 5 -58.94 -7.83 3.49
N GLU A 6 -58.95 -7.19 4.67
CA GLU A 6 -57.82 -7.15 5.60
C GLU A 6 -57.24 -8.54 5.91
N GLN A 7 -58.09 -9.57 5.95
CA GLN A 7 -57.68 -10.96 6.16
C GLN A 7 -56.76 -11.50 5.06
N HIS A 8 -57.01 -11.16 3.79
CA HIS A 8 -56.17 -11.60 2.68
C HIS A 8 -54.80 -10.90 2.70
N VAL A 9 -54.76 -9.63 3.13
CA VAL A 9 -53.50 -8.90 3.30
C VAL A 9 -52.68 -9.49 4.45
N ALA A 10 -53.34 -9.85 5.55
CA ALA A 10 -52.69 -10.46 6.70
C ALA A 10 -52.13 -11.86 6.40
N GLU A 11 -52.85 -12.69 5.64
CA GLU A 11 -52.35 -13.98 5.18
C GLU A 11 -51.16 -13.85 4.23
N TYR A 12 -51.23 -12.89 3.30
CA TYR A 12 -50.14 -12.62 2.36
C TYR A 12 -48.84 -12.19 3.07
N LEU A 13 -48.94 -11.29 4.05
CA LEU A 13 -47.79 -10.84 4.85
C LEU A 13 -47.22 -11.94 5.74
N LYS A 14 -48.05 -12.86 6.24
CA LYS A 14 -47.58 -14.03 7.01
C LYS A 14 -46.88 -15.07 6.13
N ALA A 15 -47.36 -15.26 4.89
CA ALA A 15 -46.76 -16.18 3.93
C ALA A 15 -45.42 -15.65 3.36
N HIS A 16 -45.22 -14.33 3.38
CA HIS A 16 -44.03 -13.67 2.82
C HIS A 16 -43.39 -12.68 3.82
N PRO A 17 -42.66 -13.18 4.83
CA PRO A 17 -42.04 -12.33 5.86
C PRO A 17 -40.97 -11.37 5.31
N ASP A 18 -40.32 -11.71 4.20
CA ASP A 18 -39.27 -10.89 3.58
C ASP A 18 -39.84 -9.76 2.69
N PHE A 19 -41.15 -9.76 2.44
CA PHE A 19 -41.80 -8.79 1.56
C PHE A 19 -41.57 -7.34 2.01
N LEU A 20 -41.57 -7.11 3.32
CA LEU A 20 -41.34 -5.80 3.94
C LEU A 20 -39.86 -5.39 3.95
N ILE A 21 -38.94 -6.36 3.90
CA ILE A 21 -37.50 -6.12 3.78
C ILE A 21 -37.17 -5.69 2.34
N ASN A 22 -37.84 -6.28 1.36
CA ASN A 22 -37.64 -6.01 -0.06
C ASN A 22 -38.37 -4.76 -0.58
N ASN A 23 -39.27 -4.17 0.21
CA ASN A 23 -40.06 -2.98 -0.16
C ASN A 23 -40.02 -1.91 0.96
N PRO A 24 -38.86 -1.28 1.20
CA PRO A 24 -38.66 -0.32 2.30
C PRO A 24 -39.54 0.94 2.18
N ASP A 25 -39.97 1.30 0.97
CA ASP A 25 -40.78 2.48 0.67
C ASP A 25 -42.21 2.34 1.23
N VAL A 26 -42.76 1.12 1.17
CA VAL A 26 -44.06 0.77 1.74
C VAL A 26 -43.99 0.85 3.28
N LEU A 27 -42.87 0.42 3.85
CA LEU A 27 -42.63 0.47 5.29
C LEU A 27 -42.53 1.91 5.82
N ALA A 28 -41.93 2.81 5.05
CA ALA A 28 -41.79 4.23 5.39
C ALA A 28 -43.13 4.98 5.41
N THR A 29 -44.14 4.48 4.67
CA THR A 29 -45.47 5.11 4.57
C THR A 29 -46.46 4.58 5.61
N LEU A 30 -46.17 3.41 6.18
CA LEU A 30 -46.94 2.76 7.26
C LEU A 30 -46.54 3.34 8.63
N GLU A 31 -46.88 4.60 8.89
CA GLU A 31 -46.77 5.17 10.25
C GLU A 31 -47.81 4.52 11.18
N LEU A 32 -47.43 3.41 11.82
CA LEU A 32 -48.22 2.74 12.86
C LEU A 32 -48.26 3.62 14.13
N GLN A 33 -49.29 4.44 14.24
CA GLN A 33 -49.58 5.20 15.46
C GLN A 33 -50.08 4.25 16.56
N GLN A 34 -49.20 4.09 17.56
CA GLN A 34 -49.33 3.48 18.91
C GLN A 34 -48.98 2.01 19.18
N GLN A 35 -47.81 1.92 19.82
CA GLN A 35 -47.50 1.29 21.12
C GLN A 35 -46.99 -0.18 21.18
N THR A 36 -45.68 -0.23 21.49
CA THR A 36 -44.99 -1.22 22.32
C THR A 36 -44.71 -2.61 21.71
N ALA A 37 -43.91 -2.66 20.64
CA ALA A 37 -42.94 -3.74 20.36
C ALA A 37 -42.17 -3.54 19.03
N ALA A 38 -42.79 -2.90 18.04
CA ALA A 38 -42.21 -2.74 16.70
C ALA A 38 -41.31 -1.50 16.54
N ALA A 39 -41.61 -0.40 17.27
CA ALA A 39 -40.80 0.83 17.24
C ALA A 39 -39.40 0.65 17.86
N THR A 40 -39.25 -0.29 18.81
CA THR A 40 -37.91 -0.69 19.29
C THR A 40 -37.16 -1.42 18.18
N SER A 41 -37.81 -2.24 17.35
CA SER A 41 -37.16 -3.00 16.27
C SER A 41 -36.51 -2.11 15.22
N LEU A 42 -37.21 -1.08 14.71
CA LEU A 42 -36.64 -0.15 13.70
C LEU A 42 -35.53 0.74 14.27
N VAL A 43 -35.71 1.25 15.50
CA VAL A 43 -34.65 2.01 16.19
C VAL A 43 -33.45 1.11 16.48
N HIS A 44 -33.66 -0.16 16.84
CA HIS A 44 -32.57 -1.13 17.02
C HIS A 44 -31.86 -1.47 15.70
N ILE A 45 -32.59 -1.57 14.58
CA ILE A 45 -32.00 -1.79 13.25
C ILE A 45 -31.16 -0.57 12.84
N GLN A 46 -31.69 0.65 12.97
CA GLN A 46 -30.95 1.88 12.69
C GLN A 46 -29.73 2.04 13.62
N GLN A 47 -29.88 1.75 14.91
CA GLN A 47 -28.79 1.76 15.87
C GLN A 47 -27.72 0.71 15.52
N ARG A 48 -28.13 -0.46 15.04
CA ARG A 48 -27.20 -1.50 14.55
C ARG A 48 -26.45 -1.04 13.31
N GLN A 49 -27.14 -0.50 12.31
CA GLN A 49 -26.52 0.05 11.10
C GLN A 49 -25.55 1.19 11.42
N LEU A 50 -25.92 2.10 12.33
CA LEU A 50 -25.04 3.18 12.79
C LEU A 50 -23.81 2.64 13.51
N ARG A 51 -23.95 1.59 14.33
CA ARG A 51 -22.80 0.93 14.98
C ARG A 51 -21.90 0.25 13.95
N GLU A 52 -22.46 -0.48 13.00
CA GLU A 52 -21.71 -1.13 11.92
C GLU A 52 -20.95 -0.10 11.08
N HIS A 53 -21.60 1.01 10.71
CA HIS A 53 -20.97 2.11 9.99
C HIS A 53 -19.88 2.80 10.83
N ASN A 54 -20.13 3.04 12.12
CA ASN A 54 -19.14 3.63 13.02
C ASN A 54 -17.91 2.72 13.17
N THR A 55 -18.09 1.40 13.27
CA THR A 55 -16.98 0.43 13.28
C THR A 55 -16.22 0.44 11.96
N LEU A 56 -16.92 0.49 10.82
CA LEU A 56 -16.27 0.56 9.51
C LEU A 56 -15.43 1.84 9.38
N LEU A 57 -15.98 2.99 9.78
CA LEU A 57 -15.26 4.26 9.78
C LEU A 57 -14.04 4.22 10.71
N LYS A 58 -14.18 3.66 11.92
CA LYS A 58 -13.05 3.48 12.84
C LYS A 58 -11.94 2.64 12.21
N ASN A 59 -12.28 1.49 11.64
CA ASN A 59 -11.32 0.64 10.95
C ASN A 59 -10.65 1.39 9.78
N LYS A 60 -11.41 2.22 9.05
CA LYS A 60 -10.85 3.01 7.94
C LYS A 60 -9.88 4.09 8.44
N ILE A 61 -10.22 4.76 9.55
CA ILE A 61 -9.33 5.74 10.18
C ILE A 61 -8.05 5.05 10.68
N GLU A 62 -8.16 3.89 11.32
CA GLU A 62 -6.99 3.12 11.78
C GLU A 62 -6.08 2.74 10.61
N GLN A 63 -6.64 2.31 9.48
CA GLN A 63 -5.87 2.06 8.26
C GLN A 63 -5.16 3.31 7.73
N LEU A 64 -5.86 4.45 7.66
CA LEU A 64 -5.27 5.72 7.20
C LEU A 64 -4.15 6.19 8.14
N VAL A 65 -4.33 6.04 9.45
CA VAL A 65 -3.31 6.38 10.45
C VAL A 65 -2.09 5.45 10.31
N ALA A 66 -2.29 4.16 10.08
CA ALA A 66 -1.20 3.22 9.85
C ALA A 66 -0.40 3.59 8.59
N GLN A 67 -1.07 3.88 7.48
CA GLN A 67 -0.44 4.35 6.24
C GLN A 67 0.32 5.66 6.44
N ALA A 68 -0.27 6.63 7.16
CA ALA A 68 0.39 7.89 7.45
C ALA A 68 1.69 7.70 8.26
N LYS A 69 1.70 6.78 9.24
CA LYS A 69 2.90 6.45 10.01
C LYS A 69 3.98 5.79 9.16
N GLU A 70 3.61 4.87 8.26
CA GLU A 70 4.54 4.24 7.32
C GLU A 70 5.15 5.31 6.40
N ASN A 71 4.33 6.20 5.83
CA ASN A 71 4.79 7.28 4.97
C ASN A 71 5.72 8.26 5.71
N GLU A 72 5.40 8.63 6.94
CA GLU A 72 6.25 9.51 7.76
C GLU A 72 7.61 8.85 8.05
N LEU A 73 7.62 7.55 8.34
CA LEU A 73 8.85 6.78 8.54
C LEU A 73 9.70 6.78 7.28
N ILE A 74 9.12 6.43 6.13
CA ILE A 74 9.80 6.43 4.83
C ILE A 74 10.40 7.81 4.55
N HIS A 75 9.60 8.88 4.67
CA HIS A 75 10.06 10.25 4.46
C HIS A 75 11.23 10.61 5.38
N ARG A 76 11.17 10.25 6.67
CA ARG A 76 12.24 10.50 7.64
C ARG A 76 13.53 9.82 7.24
N LEU A 77 13.47 8.54 6.85
CA LEU A 77 14.62 7.74 6.43
C LEU A 77 15.27 8.32 5.16
N PHE A 78 14.48 8.66 4.15
CA PHE A 78 15.01 9.27 2.92
C PHE A 78 15.53 10.69 3.13
N SER A 79 14.92 11.46 4.03
CA SER A 79 15.45 12.78 4.42
C SER A 79 16.81 12.65 5.11
N GLU A 80 17.01 11.61 5.92
CA GLU A 80 18.30 11.32 6.53
C GLU A 80 19.33 10.87 5.51
N CYS A 81 18.96 9.98 4.60
CA CYS A 81 19.80 9.57 3.48
C CYS A 81 20.24 10.78 2.63
N HIS A 82 19.33 11.70 2.33
CA HIS A 82 19.65 12.94 1.61
C HIS A 82 20.72 13.77 2.34
N ARG A 83 20.64 13.90 3.67
CA ARG A 83 21.68 14.62 4.43
C ARG A 83 23.06 13.94 4.31
N GLN A 84 23.09 12.60 4.28
CA GLN A 84 24.31 11.82 4.13
C GLN A 84 24.92 11.87 2.70
N LEU A 85 24.18 12.35 1.69
CA LEU A 85 24.72 12.52 0.34
C LEU A 85 25.73 13.67 0.28
N TRP A 86 25.50 14.74 1.05
CA TRP A 86 26.28 15.98 1.00
C TRP A 86 27.52 15.97 1.89
N THR A 87 27.68 14.94 2.68
CA THR A 87 28.91 14.65 3.42
C THR A 87 29.98 14.08 2.47
N ASN A 88 31.25 14.39 2.73
CA ASN A 88 32.37 13.91 1.91
C ASN A 88 32.71 12.44 2.26
N TYR A 89 31.96 11.51 1.69
CA TYR A 89 32.18 10.07 1.80
C TYR A 89 32.64 9.45 0.47
N ASP A 90 33.42 8.38 0.55
CA ASP A 90 33.66 7.48 -0.56
C ASP A 90 32.42 6.59 -0.82
N PHE A 91 32.35 6.00 -2.01
CA PHE A 91 31.20 5.17 -2.43
C PHE A 91 30.84 4.06 -1.43
N LYS A 92 31.84 3.39 -0.84
CA LYS A 92 31.59 2.28 0.09
C LYS A 92 30.98 2.77 1.40
N THR A 93 31.51 3.87 1.94
CA THR A 93 30.95 4.47 3.16
C THR A 93 29.53 4.97 2.91
N LEU A 94 29.27 5.60 1.76
CA LEU A 94 27.91 6.01 1.38
C LEU A 94 26.97 4.80 1.33
N ALA A 95 27.34 3.73 0.62
CA ALA A 95 26.52 2.52 0.51
C ALA A 95 26.19 1.90 1.88
N ASN A 96 27.20 1.82 2.77
CA ASN A 96 27.01 1.30 4.13
C ASN A 96 26.10 2.19 4.97
N ASN A 97 26.25 3.52 4.89
CA ASN A 97 25.40 4.46 5.63
C ASN A 97 23.94 4.38 5.16
N LEU A 98 23.70 4.32 3.85
CA LEU A 98 22.37 4.14 3.29
C LEU A 98 21.73 2.84 3.78
N ARG A 99 22.49 1.74 3.75
CA ARG A 99 22.04 0.46 4.30
C ARG A 99 21.65 0.57 5.76
N ASN A 100 22.50 1.17 6.59
CA ASN A 100 22.24 1.30 8.03
C ASN A 100 20.98 2.12 8.34
N ILE A 101 20.75 3.20 7.57
CA ILE A 101 19.56 4.03 7.74
C ILE A 101 18.32 3.28 7.25
N ILE A 102 18.32 2.77 6.03
CA ILE A 102 17.15 2.16 5.41
C ILE A 102 16.72 0.86 6.12
N CYS A 103 17.67 0.02 6.53
CA CYS A 103 17.38 -1.21 7.28
C CYS A 103 16.91 -0.96 8.73
N THR A 104 16.84 0.31 9.17
CA THR A 104 16.10 0.66 10.40
C THR A 104 14.58 0.48 10.21
N ASN A 105 14.10 0.49 8.97
CA ASN A 105 12.73 0.11 8.65
C ASN A 105 12.55 -1.41 8.80
N PRO A 106 11.69 -1.90 9.71
CA PRO A 106 11.48 -3.33 9.91
C PRO A 106 10.91 -4.05 8.66
N LEU A 107 10.34 -3.31 7.71
CA LEU A 107 9.82 -3.85 6.47
C LEU A 107 10.88 -4.06 5.39
N ILE A 108 12.09 -3.49 5.55
CA ILE A 108 13.19 -3.58 4.59
C ILE A 108 14.35 -4.28 5.26
N ASN A 109 14.67 -5.50 4.81
CA ASN A 109 15.77 -6.28 5.38
C ASN A 109 17.09 -6.04 4.66
N GLU A 110 17.04 -5.65 3.40
CA GLU A 110 18.23 -5.43 2.59
C GLU A 110 18.18 -4.12 1.82
N CYS A 111 19.33 -3.44 1.80
CA CYS A 111 19.56 -2.25 1.01
C CYS A 111 21.00 -2.30 0.51
N GLN A 112 21.16 -2.29 -0.82
CA GLN A 112 22.46 -2.36 -1.47
C GLN A 112 22.60 -1.24 -2.51
N LEU A 113 23.71 -0.52 -2.43
CA LEU A 113 24.13 0.41 -3.48
C LEU A 113 25.39 -0.17 -4.12
N VAL A 114 25.26 -0.64 -5.37
CA VAL A 114 26.32 -1.33 -6.11
C VAL A 114 26.73 -0.52 -7.32
N LYS A 115 28.04 -0.45 -7.61
CA LYS A 115 28.52 0.16 -8.86
C LYS A 115 28.12 -0.72 -10.03
N TYR A 116 27.90 -0.09 -11.18
CA TYR A 116 27.65 -0.84 -12.40
C TYR A 116 28.85 -1.73 -12.76
N GLU A 117 28.53 -2.97 -13.12
CA GLU A 117 29.43 -4.01 -13.59
C GLU A 117 28.72 -4.82 -14.68
N LYS A 118 29.46 -5.38 -15.64
CA LYS A 118 28.90 -6.15 -16.76
C LYS A 118 28.00 -7.34 -16.36
N LYS A 119 28.14 -7.84 -15.14
CA LYS A 119 27.29 -8.92 -14.60
C LYS A 119 25.82 -8.49 -14.43
N TYR A 120 25.54 -7.18 -14.42
CA TYR A 120 24.18 -6.63 -14.29
C TYR A 120 23.52 -6.32 -15.64
N ASP A 121 24.17 -6.58 -16.77
CA ASP A 121 23.65 -6.25 -18.11
C ASP A 121 22.29 -6.93 -18.35
N ASP A 122 22.18 -8.22 -18.03
CA ASP A 122 20.94 -8.99 -18.16
C ASP A 122 19.83 -8.44 -17.26
N LEU A 123 20.17 -8.06 -16.02
CA LEU A 123 19.22 -7.48 -15.08
C LEU A 123 18.68 -6.13 -15.59
N ILE A 124 19.57 -5.27 -16.08
CA ILE A 124 19.18 -3.96 -16.63
C ILE A 124 18.32 -4.15 -17.89
N ALA A 125 18.71 -5.07 -18.78
CA ALA A 125 17.99 -5.36 -20.01
C ALA A 125 16.61 -5.98 -19.75
N HIS A 126 16.42 -6.79 -18.71
CA HIS A 126 15.13 -7.43 -18.46
C HIS A 126 14.21 -6.64 -17.54
N ARG A 127 14.74 -5.84 -16.61
CA ARG A 127 13.96 -5.17 -15.56
C ARG A 127 13.95 -3.66 -15.62
N LEU A 128 15.04 -3.04 -16.09
CA LEU A 128 15.28 -1.60 -15.94
C LEU A 128 15.25 -0.84 -17.27
N GLN A 129 14.68 -1.43 -18.32
CA GLN A 129 14.59 -0.78 -19.64
C GLN A 129 13.65 0.44 -19.66
N ASN A 130 12.53 0.38 -18.94
CA ASN A 130 11.57 1.48 -18.86
C ASN A 130 11.77 2.23 -17.54
N ASP A 131 12.17 3.50 -17.66
CA ASP A 131 12.40 4.46 -16.57
C ASP A 131 13.47 4.07 -15.53
N GLY A 132 14.18 2.95 -15.73
CA GLY A 132 15.23 2.51 -14.82
C GLY A 132 14.70 2.08 -13.45
N ILE A 133 13.42 1.71 -13.34
CA ILE A 133 12.78 1.37 -12.07
C ILE A 133 12.06 0.03 -12.21
N TYR A 134 12.25 -0.85 -11.24
CA TYR A 134 11.48 -2.09 -11.12
C TYR A 134 11.01 -2.28 -9.68
N LEU A 135 9.71 -2.56 -9.51
CA LEU A 135 9.07 -2.86 -8.24
C LEU A 135 8.30 -4.16 -8.38
N GLY A 136 8.62 -5.17 -7.59
CA GLY A 136 7.87 -6.42 -7.62
C GLY A 136 8.60 -7.59 -6.98
N ARG A 137 8.30 -8.80 -7.45
CA ARG A 137 8.87 -10.04 -6.92
C ARG A 137 10.31 -10.23 -7.38
N VAL A 138 11.12 -10.77 -6.50
CA VAL A 138 12.52 -11.08 -6.79
C VAL A 138 12.64 -12.43 -7.52
N ASN A 139 13.38 -12.45 -8.63
CA ASN A 139 13.70 -13.69 -9.33
C ASN A 139 14.94 -14.38 -8.72
N GLN A 140 15.33 -15.53 -9.26
CA GLN A 140 16.48 -16.28 -8.73
C GLN A 140 17.82 -15.62 -9.07
N GLN A 141 17.96 -15.02 -10.26
CA GLN A 141 19.17 -14.30 -10.68
C GLN A 141 19.45 -13.07 -9.80
N GLU A 142 18.42 -12.28 -9.50
CA GLU A 142 18.47 -11.10 -8.63
C GLU A 142 18.82 -11.50 -7.20
N ARG A 143 18.30 -12.62 -6.70
CA ARG A 143 18.71 -13.19 -5.41
C ARG A 143 20.19 -13.51 -5.42
N ASP A 144 20.65 -14.34 -6.34
CA ASP A 144 22.06 -14.76 -6.38
C ASP A 144 23.04 -13.57 -6.55
N LEU A 145 22.61 -12.48 -7.18
CA LEU A 145 23.42 -11.29 -7.45
C LEU A 145 23.37 -10.20 -6.37
N LEU A 146 22.20 -9.95 -5.78
CA LEU A 146 21.93 -8.74 -4.98
C LEU A 146 21.28 -9.00 -3.62
N PHE A 147 20.72 -10.18 -3.34
CA PHE A 147 19.90 -10.39 -2.13
C PHE A 147 20.13 -11.75 -1.47
N SER A 148 19.63 -11.94 -0.25
CA SER A 148 19.59 -13.24 0.41
C SER A 148 18.39 -14.08 -0.05
N GLU A 149 18.40 -15.38 0.31
CA GLU A 149 17.32 -16.30 -0.07
C GLU A 149 15.95 -15.97 0.55
N SER A 150 15.92 -15.22 1.67
CA SER A 150 14.67 -14.90 2.36
C SER A 150 13.86 -13.82 1.64
N THR A 151 14.53 -12.93 0.90
CA THR A 151 13.90 -11.83 0.17
C THR A 151 12.84 -12.33 -0.80
N GLN A 152 11.66 -11.72 -0.75
CA GLN A 152 10.50 -12.09 -1.57
C GLN A 152 10.13 -10.99 -2.58
N SER A 153 10.29 -9.72 -2.20
CA SER A 153 10.07 -8.59 -3.08
C SER A 153 11.28 -7.67 -3.13
N THR A 154 11.42 -6.96 -4.24
CA THR A 154 12.52 -6.06 -4.51
C THR A 154 12.06 -4.76 -5.17
N ALA A 155 12.77 -3.69 -4.84
CA ALA A 155 12.75 -2.43 -5.56
C ALA A 155 14.14 -2.13 -6.11
N LEU A 156 14.25 -1.97 -7.42
CA LEU A 156 15.49 -1.71 -8.12
C LEU A 156 15.41 -0.35 -8.81
N TYR A 157 16.43 0.47 -8.61
CA TYR A 157 16.56 1.80 -9.19
C TYR A 157 17.92 1.91 -9.88
N LEU A 158 17.89 2.18 -11.18
CA LEU A 158 19.07 2.44 -11.98
C LEU A 158 19.52 3.89 -11.76
N ILE A 159 20.79 4.06 -11.37
CA ILE A 159 21.44 5.36 -11.33
C ILE A 159 22.16 5.59 -12.65
N GLY A 160 21.78 6.64 -13.38
CA GLY A 160 22.27 6.93 -14.71
C GLY A 160 21.19 6.72 -15.76
N ASN A 161 21.56 6.15 -16.90
CA ASN A 161 20.61 5.73 -17.93
C ASN A 161 21.06 4.40 -18.54
N SER A 162 20.20 3.76 -19.33
CA SER A 162 20.52 2.45 -19.93
C SER A 162 21.76 2.46 -20.84
N ASN A 163 22.17 3.62 -21.36
CA ASN A 163 23.37 3.76 -22.19
C ASN A 163 24.64 4.03 -21.36
N HIS A 164 24.49 4.64 -20.20
CA HIS A 164 25.54 5.01 -19.25
C HIS A 164 25.09 4.68 -17.81
N PRO A 165 25.01 3.38 -17.48
CA PRO A 165 24.67 2.95 -16.13
C PRO A 165 25.85 3.24 -15.18
N VAL A 166 25.55 3.87 -14.04
CA VAL A 166 26.55 4.27 -13.04
C VAL A 166 26.53 3.32 -11.85
N ALA A 167 25.33 3.08 -11.31
CA ALA A 167 25.11 2.26 -10.13
C ALA A 167 23.68 1.72 -10.11
N ILE A 168 23.43 0.73 -9.26
CA ILE A 168 22.09 0.20 -8.97
C ILE A 168 21.86 0.38 -7.48
N LEU A 169 20.73 0.98 -7.13
CA LEU A 169 20.20 1.01 -5.78
C LEU A 169 19.09 -0.04 -5.66
N ALA A 170 19.30 -0.99 -4.77
CA ALA A 170 18.48 -2.18 -4.64
C ALA A 170 17.95 -2.31 -3.20
N PHE A 171 16.65 -2.51 -3.06
CA PHE A 171 16.00 -2.78 -1.77
C PHE A 171 15.34 -4.15 -1.80
N GLY A 172 15.41 -4.86 -0.67
CA GLY A 172 14.82 -6.17 -0.46
C GLY A 172 13.89 -6.18 0.75
N SER A 173 12.81 -6.97 0.66
CA SER A 173 11.89 -7.25 1.75
C SER A 173 11.51 -8.72 1.76
N ASP A 174 11.30 -9.29 2.96
CA ASP A 174 10.74 -10.63 3.14
C ASP A 174 9.22 -10.68 2.87
N ASP A 175 8.56 -9.52 2.76
CA ASP A 175 7.14 -9.43 2.40
C ASP A 175 6.98 -9.35 0.88
N VAL A 176 6.19 -10.25 0.30
CA VAL A 176 5.90 -10.34 -1.14
C VAL A 176 5.20 -9.09 -1.68
N ASN A 177 4.41 -8.40 -0.86
CA ASN A 177 3.56 -7.28 -1.28
C ASN A 177 4.11 -5.92 -0.81
N HIS A 178 5.34 -5.87 -0.30
CA HIS A 178 5.90 -4.63 0.21
C HIS A 178 6.19 -3.63 -0.93
N PHE A 179 6.84 -4.10 -2.00
CA PHE A 179 7.18 -3.30 -3.18
C PHE A 179 6.15 -3.52 -4.30
N GLU A 180 5.09 -2.72 -4.28
CA GLU A 180 4.08 -2.70 -5.33
C GLU A 180 4.15 -1.40 -6.14
N PRO A 181 4.01 -1.44 -7.48
CA PRO A 181 4.01 -0.24 -8.32
C PRO A 181 2.92 0.78 -8.00
N ALA A 182 1.86 0.35 -7.29
CA ALA A 182 0.77 1.22 -6.87
C ALA A 182 1.15 2.15 -5.69
N LYS A 183 2.24 1.86 -4.97
CA LYS A 183 2.73 2.73 -3.89
C LYS A 183 3.44 3.94 -4.49
N ASP A 184 3.06 5.13 -4.02
CA ASP A 184 3.68 6.39 -4.42
C ASP A 184 5.19 6.34 -4.10
N SER A 185 6.01 6.42 -5.15
CA SER A 185 7.46 6.29 -5.08
C SER A 185 8.17 7.65 -5.11
N PHE A 186 7.43 8.76 -5.02
CA PHE A 186 7.95 10.11 -5.19
C PHE A 186 9.24 10.40 -4.38
N PHE A 187 9.23 10.11 -3.08
CA PHE A 187 10.39 10.36 -2.20
C PHE A 187 11.63 9.56 -2.59
N VAL A 188 11.43 8.31 -3.04
CA VAL A 188 12.53 7.46 -3.48
C VAL A 188 13.12 7.99 -4.78
N LEU A 189 12.27 8.42 -5.72
CA LEU A 189 12.70 8.97 -7.00
C LEU A 189 13.47 10.28 -6.83
N GLU A 190 13.02 11.16 -5.93
CA GLU A 190 13.75 12.39 -5.59
C GLU A 190 15.13 12.08 -5.01
N PHE A 191 15.20 11.08 -4.12
CA PHE A 191 16.46 10.61 -3.56
C PHE A 191 17.40 10.02 -4.61
N VAL A 192 16.90 9.15 -5.49
CA VAL A 192 17.65 8.54 -6.59
C VAL A 192 18.25 9.62 -7.50
N ARG A 193 17.48 10.69 -7.81
CA ARG A 193 17.97 11.83 -8.59
C ARG A 193 19.09 12.58 -7.86
N SER A 194 18.93 12.87 -6.57
CA SER A 194 19.97 13.52 -5.76
C SER A 194 21.24 12.66 -5.67
N LEU A 195 21.08 11.35 -5.48
CA LEU A 195 22.18 10.39 -5.46
C LEU A 195 22.92 10.33 -6.80
N GLN A 196 22.19 10.37 -7.91
CA GLN A 196 22.79 10.43 -9.25
C GLN A 196 23.70 11.64 -9.43
N LEU A 197 23.23 12.84 -9.05
CA LEU A 197 24.03 14.05 -9.14
C LEU A 197 25.31 13.95 -8.30
N ARG A 198 25.20 13.42 -7.08
CA ARG A 198 26.36 13.25 -6.21
C ARG A 198 27.36 12.23 -6.74
N LEU A 199 26.90 11.14 -7.32
CA LEU A 199 27.78 10.13 -7.91
C LEU A 199 28.49 10.62 -9.16
N LEU A 200 27.89 11.55 -9.92
CA LEU A 200 28.54 12.23 -11.04
C LEU A 200 29.65 13.19 -10.58
N GLU A 201 29.53 13.82 -9.41
CA GLU A 201 30.61 14.66 -8.83
C GLU A 201 31.80 13.85 -8.30
N LEU A 202 31.56 12.59 -7.91
CA LEU A 202 32.56 11.68 -7.35
C LEU A 202 33.30 10.87 -8.43
N ALA A 203 32.86 10.93 -9.69
CA ALA A 203 33.41 10.19 -10.83
C ALA A 203 34.45 11.01 -11.59
#